data_AF-A0A173S2C3-F1
#
_entry.id   AF-A0A173S2C3-F1
#
_cell.length_a   1.000
_cell.length_b   1.000
_cell.length_c   1.000
_cell.angle_alpha   90.00
_cell.angle_beta   90.00
_cell.angle_gamma   90.00
#
_symmetry.space_group_name_H-M   'P 1'
#
loop_
_entity.id
_entity.type
_entity.pdbx_description
1 polymer ?
#
loop_
_entity_poly.entity_id
_entity_poly.type
_entity_poly.pdbx_seq_one_letter_code
_entity_poly.pdbx_strand_id
1 'polypeptide(L)'
;MKRMILFICLLTLVGCGKSDSLLNYKNSYIGDNSAVGNILSLLPVNLQDYTFSLQTASEPYELTVNYSNTKLTNDDLNYSADILFTLIQNVEIIHFESENSSSTFLRPSDEFLQKIEKELTQAS
;
A
#
# COMPACT_ATOMS: atom_id res chain seq x y z
N MET A 1 -23.11 41.14 -17.86
CA MET A 1 -24.01 39.98 -17.70
C MET A 1 -23.23 38.72 -18.09
N LYS A 2 -22.44 38.16 -17.16
CA LYS A 2 -22.68 36.83 -16.52
C LYS A 2 -23.07 35.74 -17.53
N ARG A 3 -22.11 34.90 -17.95
CA ARG A 3 -22.29 33.45 -18.13
C ARG A 3 -20.98 32.74 -17.80
N MET A 4 -20.81 32.48 -16.51
CA MET A 4 -19.85 31.54 -15.94
C MET A 4 -20.21 30.14 -16.45
N ILE A 5 -19.41 29.57 -17.34
CA ILE A 5 -19.51 28.17 -17.73
C ILE A 5 -18.84 27.37 -16.62
N LEU A 6 -19.69 26.92 -15.69
CA LEU A 6 -19.35 25.94 -14.68
C LEU A 6 -19.04 24.63 -15.41
N PHE A 7 -17.76 24.30 -15.55
CA PHE A 7 -17.32 22.98 -15.99
C PHE A 7 -17.86 21.96 -15.00
N ILE A 8 -18.92 21.28 -15.42
CA ILE A 8 -19.52 20.14 -14.75
C ILE A 8 -18.46 19.05 -14.70
N CYS A 9 -17.80 18.92 -13.54
CA CYS A 9 -16.95 17.79 -13.21
C CYS A 9 -17.84 16.61 -12.78
N LEU A 10 -18.70 16.13 -13.69
CA LEU A 10 -19.35 14.83 -13.55
C LEU A 10 -18.40 13.77 -14.12
N LEU A 11 -17.34 13.47 -13.38
CA LEU A 11 -16.74 12.13 -13.45
C LEU A 11 -17.68 11.23 -12.66
N THR A 12 -18.66 10.65 -13.36
CA THR A 12 -19.49 9.59 -12.81
C THR A 12 -18.59 8.43 -12.45
N LEU A 13 -18.31 8.28 -11.15
CA LEU A 13 -17.72 7.08 -10.60
C LEU A 13 -18.72 5.93 -10.83
N VAL A 14 -18.59 5.25 -11.96
CA VAL A 14 -19.25 3.97 -12.16
C VAL A 14 -18.44 2.97 -11.35
N GLY A 15 -18.84 2.77 -10.09
CA GLY A 15 -18.33 1.70 -9.24
C GLY A 15 -18.75 0.36 -9.84
N CYS A 16 -17.88 -0.21 -10.68
CA CYS A 16 -18.02 -1.57 -11.18
C CYS A 16 -17.52 -2.50 -10.06
N GLY A 17 -18.43 -3.32 -9.52
CA GLY A 17 -18.16 -4.25 -8.40
C GLY A 17 -17.20 -5.38 -8.78
N LYS A 18 -15.93 -5.04 -9.00
CA LYS A 18 -14.83 -6.01 -9.01
C LYS A 18 -14.54 -6.40 -7.57
N SER A 19 -14.32 -7.69 -7.30
CA SER A 19 -13.72 -8.06 -6.03
C SER A 19 -12.30 -7.49 -6.01
N ASP A 20 -12.00 -6.65 -5.03
CA ASP A 20 -10.69 -6.05 -4.88
C ASP A 20 -9.69 -7.13 -4.46
N SER A 21 -8.90 -7.61 -5.42
CA SER A 21 -7.75 -8.47 -5.20
C SER A 21 -6.50 -7.60 -5.05
N LEU A 22 -5.54 -8.04 -4.23
CA LEU A 22 -4.22 -7.39 -4.10
C LEU A 22 -3.56 -7.14 -5.46
N LEU A 23 -3.70 -8.09 -6.41
CA LEU A 23 -3.10 -7.97 -7.74
C LEU A 23 -3.71 -6.85 -8.60
N ASN A 24 -4.91 -6.38 -8.29
CA ASN A 24 -5.51 -5.24 -8.97
C ASN A 24 -4.72 -3.94 -8.72
N TYR A 25 -3.94 -3.89 -7.64
CA TYR A 25 -3.12 -2.76 -7.24
C TYR A 25 -1.65 -2.89 -7.69
N LYS A 26 -1.33 -3.89 -8.51
CA LYS A 26 0.01 -4.00 -9.10
C LYS A 26 0.35 -2.69 -9.83
N ASN A 27 1.62 -2.29 -9.77
CA ASN A 27 2.15 -1.09 -10.40
C ASN A 27 1.66 0.22 -9.77
N SER A 28 1.14 0.19 -8.54
CA SER A 28 0.79 1.40 -7.80
C SER A 28 2.02 2.25 -7.49
N TYR A 29 1.80 3.54 -7.24
CA TYR A 29 2.82 4.48 -6.78
C TYR A 29 2.49 4.95 -5.38
N ILE A 30 3.51 5.22 -4.57
CA ILE A 30 3.30 5.63 -3.17
C ILE A 30 2.48 6.93 -3.05
N GLY A 31 2.49 7.80 -4.07
CA GLY A 31 1.69 9.03 -4.09
C GLY A 31 0.17 8.81 -4.26
N ASP A 32 -0.27 7.61 -4.64
CA ASP A 32 -1.69 7.26 -4.68
C ASP A 32 -2.15 6.77 -3.30
N ASN A 33 -2.60 7.69 -2.46
CA ASN A 33 -3.03 7.36 -1.09
C ASN A 33 -4.16 6.32 -1.05
N SER A 34 -4.98 6.26 -2.12
CA SER A 34 -6.17 5.44 -2.16
C SER A 34 -5.77 4.01 -2.50
N ALA A 35 -4.86 3.84 -3.46
CA ALA A 35 -4.24 2.55 -3.73
C ALA A 35 -3.49 2.02 -2.51
N VAL A 36 -2.66 2.85 -1.85
CA VAL A 36 -1.91 2.42 -0.66
C VAL A 36 -2.85 1.99 0.47
N GLY A 37 -3.87 2.79 0.77
CA GLY A 37 -4.86 2.46 1.80
C GLY A 37 -5.61 1.16 1.51
N ASN A 38 -5.98 0.93 0.24
CA ASN A 38 -6.67 -0.29 -0.17
C ASN A 38 -5.75 -1.52 -0.06
N ILE A 39 -4.48 -1.42 -0.48
CA ILE A 39 -3.50 -2.52 -0.31
C ILE A 39 -3.38 -2.87 1.17
N LEU A 40 -3.20 -1.87 2.05
CA LEU A 40 -3.10 -2.09 3.50
C LEU A 40 -4.33 -2.80 4.08
N SER A 41 -5.53 -2.46 3.58
CA SER A 41 -6.78 -3.10 4.01
C SER A 41 -6.94 -4.55 3.56
N LEU A 42 -6.21 -4.94 2.51
CA LEU A 42 -6.24 -6.28 1.90
C LEU A 42 -5.05 -7.15 2.33
N LEU A 43 -4.15 -6.64 3.17
CA LEU A 43 -3.02 -7.42 3.65
C LEU A 43 -3.52 -8.69 4.37
N PRO A 44 -2.83 -9.83 4.21
CA PRO A 44 -3.17 -11.10 4.86
C PRO A 44 -2.79 -11.12 6.36
N VAL A 45 -2.73 -9.94 6.99
CA VAL A 45 -2.47 -9.76 8.42
C VAL A 45 -3.47 -8.75 8.97
N ASN A 46 -3.88 -8.92 10.22
CA ASN A 46 -4.74 -7.94 10.87
C ASN A 46 -3.89 -6.86 11.55
N LEU A 47 -3.76 -5.69 10.95
CA LEU A 47 -3.00 -4.58 11.57
C LEU A 47 -3.69 -4.01 12.83
N GLN A 48 -5.03 -4.09 12.90
CA GLN A 48 -5.89 -3.50 13.94
C GLN A 48 -5.69 -1.98 14.15
N ASP A 49 -6.77 -1.20 13.97
CA ASP A 49 -6.83 0.24 14.25
C ASP A 49 -5.66 1.04 13.63
N TYR A 50 -5.25 0.67 12.41
CA TYR A 50 -4.04 1.21 11.79
C TYR A 50 -4.26 2.58 11.14
N THR A 51 -3.20 3.37 11.07
CA THR A 51 -3.09 4.59 10.25
C THR A 51 -1.81 4.55 9.44
N PHE A 52 -1.68 5.39 8.41
CA PHE A 52 -0.46 5.45 7.62
C PHE A 52 -0.15 6.86 7.12
N SER A 53 1.13 7.11 6.84
CA SER A 53 1.64 8.36 6.26
C SER A 53 2.62 8.08 5.13
N LEU A 54 2.72 9.03 4.21
CA LEU A 54 3.50 8.91 2.98
C LEU A 54 4.51 10.06 2.90
N GLN A 55 5.81 9.74 2.82
CA GLN A 55 6.85 10.70 2.46
C GLN A 55 7.09 10.61 0.96
N THR A 56 6.54 11.58 0.21
CA THR A 56 6.65 11.62 -1.26
C THR A 56 7.24 12.94 -1.77
N ALA A 57 7.73 13.80 -0.87
CA ALA A 57 8.27 15.11 -1.23
C ALA A 57 9.68 15.03 -1.82
N SER A 58 10.46 14.04 -1.37
CA SER A 58 11.83 13.78 -1.82
C SER A 58 12.17 12.31 -1.56
N GLU A 59 13.13 11.80 -2.34
CA GLU A 59 13.70 10.48 -2.10
C GLU A 59 14.57 10.46 -0.83
N PRO A 60 14.63 9.33 -0.11
CA PRO A 60 13.91 8.09 -0.41
C PRO A 60 12.40 8.20 -0.16
N TYR A 61 11.58 7.50 -0.94
CA TYR A 61 10.13 7.51 -0.73
C TYR A 61 9.73 6.49 0.33
N GLU A 62 8.94 6.93 1.32
CA GLU A 62 8.71 6.16 2.55
C GLU A 62 7.23 6.01 2.89
N LEU A 63 6.86 4.83 3.38
CA LEU A 63 5.55 4.50 3.95
C LEU A 63 5.73 4.19 5.44
N THR A 64 5.03 4.91 6.30
CA THR A 64 4.92 4.57 7.73
C THR A 64 3.52 4.06 8.02
N VAL A 65 3.43 2.89 8.64
CA VAL A 65 2.19 2.25 9.08
C VAL A 65 2.20 2.15 10.60
N ASN A 66 1.34 2.92 11.25
CA ASN A 66 1.10 2.82 12.69
C ASN A 66 0.01 1.79 12.93
N TYR A 67 0.24 0.81 13.80
CA TYR A 67 -0.68 -0.29 14.05
C TYR A 67 -0.76 -0.63 15.54
N SER A 68 -1.89 -1.20 15.97
CA SER A 68 -2.12 -1.53 17.40
C SER A 68 -2.14 -3.03 17.69
N ASN A 69 -2.09 -3.91 16.69
CA ASN A 69 -2.07 -5.35 16.94
C ASN A 69 -0.73 -5.81 17.56
N THR A 70 -0.78 -6.15 18.84
CA THR A 70 0.37 -6.63 19.63
C THR A 70 0.78 -8.08 19.35
N LYS A 71 0.03 -8.80 18.51
CA LYS A 71 0.27 -10.21 18.18
C LYS A 71 1.04 -10.42 16.87
N LEU A 72 1.27 -9.36 16.09
CA LEU A 72 2.03 -9.48 14.85
C LEU A 72 3.48 -9.83 15.15
N THR A 73 3.97 -10.84 14.43
CA THR A 73 5.37 -11.26 14.49
C THR A 73 6.20 -10.49 13.46
N ASN A 74 7.53 -10.55 13.58
CA ASN A 74 8.40 -9.98 12.55
C ASN A 74 8.19 -10.66 11.18
N ASP A 75 7.78 -11.93 11.14
CA ASP A 75 7.51 -12.65 9.89
C ASP A 75 6.23 -12.11 9.22
N ASP A 76 5.20 -11.78 10.00
CA ASP A 76 3.99 -11.12 9.49
C ASP A 76 4.30 -9.75 8.89
N LEU A 77 5.18 -8.99 9.54
CA LEU A 77 5.60 -7.66 9.07
C LEU A 77 6.50 -7.75 7.84
N ASN A 78 7.44 -8.69 7.80
CA ASN A 78 8.26 -9.00 6.63
C ASN A 78 7.36 -9.33 5.43
N TYR A 79 6.41 -10.24 5.61
CA TYR A 79 5.51 -10.66 4.55
C TYR A 79 4.64 -9.50 4.05
N SER A 80 4.17 -8.65 4.98
CA SER A 80 3.42 -7.43 4.63
C SER A 80 4.28 -6.44 3.83
N ALA A 81 5.54 -6.24 4.23
CA ALA A 81 6.49 -5.40 3.51
C ALA A 81 6.75 -5.93 2.10
N ASP A 82 6.95 -7.24 1.94
CA ASP A 82 7.18 -7.88 0.64
C ASP A 82 6.01 -7.66 -0.32
N ILE A 83 4.77 -7.79 0.17
CA ILE A 83 3.56 -7.49 -0.62
C ILE A 83 3.54 -6.01 -1.02
N LEU A 84 3.79 -5.09 -0.07
CA LEU A 84 3.79 -3.66 -0.33
C LEU A 84 4.85 -3.26 -1.35
N PHE A 85 6.09 -3.75 -1.23
CA PHE A 85 7.16 -3.49 -2.20
C PHE A 85 6.86 -4.06 -3.59
N THR A 86 6.17 -5.21 -3.64
CA THR A 86 5.77 -5.86 -4.90
C THR A 86 4.69 -5.04 -5.62
N LEU A 87 3.72 -4.49 -4.88
CA LEU A 87 2.59 -3.77 -5.48
C LEU A 87 2.87 -2.28 -5.71
N ILE A 88 3.70 -1.65 -4.87
CA ILE A 88 4.05 -0.23 -4.92
C ILE A 88 5.46 -0.08 -5.49
N GLN A 89 5.56 0.46 -6.70
CA GLN A 89 6.79 0.43 -7.49
C GLN A 89 7.94 1.25 -6.90
N ASN A 90 7.62 2.41 -6.34
CA ASN A 90 8.61 3.41 -5.97
C ASN A 90 8.76 3.60 -4.46
N VAL A 91 8.14 2.77 -3.62
CA VAL A 91 8.44 2.81 -2.17
C VAL A 91 9.78 2.15 -1.91
N GLU A 92 10.65 2.87 -1.21
CA GLU A 92 12.02 2.45 -0.89
C GLU A 92 12.16 2.00 0.56
N ILE A 93 11.39 2.60 1.47
CA ILE A 93 11.42 2.29 2.89
C ILE A 93 10.00 2.12 3.43
N ILE A 94 9.79 1.07 4.23
CA ILE A 94 8.53 0.83 4.95
C ILE A 94 8.83 0.74 6.44
N HIS A 95 8.14 1.56 7.23
CA HIS A 95 8.17 1.55 8.68
C HIS A 95 6.87 0.96 9.21
N PHE A 96 6.97 0.00 10.11
CA PHE A 96 5.86 -0.50 10.91
C PHE A 96 6.09 -0.09 12.35
N GLU A 97 5.18 0.73 12.88
CA GLU A 97 5.28 1.32 14.21
C GLU A 97 4.09 0.89 15.08
N SER A 98 4.38 0.36 16.27
CA SER A 98 3.41 0.12 17.33
C SER A 98 3.87 0.81 18.61
N GLU A 99 3.05 0.79 19.65
CA GLU A 99 3.43 1.35 20.96
C GLU A 99 4.72 0.75 21.53
N ASN A 100 5.02 -0.51 21.21
CA ASN A 100 6.11 -1.26 21.84
C ASN A 100 7.20 -1.72 20.86
N SER A 101 7.01 -1.51 19.56
CA SER A 101 7.94 -1.98 18.53
C SER A 101 7.99 -1.04 17.33
N SER A 102 9.17 -0.98 16.71
CA SER A 102 9.36 -0.32 15.42
C SER A 102 10.22 -1.23 14.56
N SER A 103 9.76 -1.48 13.33
CA SER A 103 10.46 -2.31 12.34
C SER A 103 10.56 -1.54 11.04
N THR A 104 11.76 -1.51 10.47
CA THR A 104 12.05 -0.82 9.20
C THR A 104 12.50 -1.84 8.17
N PHE A 105 11.89 -1.79 6.99
CA PHE A 105 12.21 -2.64 5.85
C PHE A 105 12.69 -1.77 4.69
N LEU A 106 13.76 -2.20 4.03
CA LEU A 106 14.29 -1.56 2.83
C LEU A 106 13.85 -2.36 1.61
N ARG A 107 13.58 -1.66 0.51
CA ARG A 107 13.18 -2.30 -0.75
C ARG A 107 14.24 -3.34 -1.17
N PRO A 108 13.86 -4.62 -1.35
CA PRO A 108 14.77 -5.65 -1.83
C PRO A 108 14.99 -5.53 -3.35
N SER A 109 15.82 -6.40 -3.92
CA SER A 109 16.07 -6.40 -5.36
C SER A 109 14.81 -6.76 -6.17
N ASP A 110 14.71 -6.24 -7.39
CA ASP A 110 13.58 -6.54 -8.28
C ASP A 110 13.46 -8.02 -8.61
N GLU A 111 14.58 -8.77 -8.62
CA GLU A 111 14.57 -10.23 -8.79
C GLU A 111 13.81 -10.92 -7.66
N PHE A 112 14.00 -10.47 -6.42
CA PHE A 112 13.26 -10.98 -5.27
C PHE A 112 11.78 -10.63 -5.35
N LEU A 113 11.44 -9.38 -5.71
CA LEU A 113 10.05 -8.94 -5.84
C LEU A 113 9.28 -9.69 -6.94
N GLN A 114 9.93 -10.01 -8.06
CA GLN A 114 9.33 -10.85 -9.12
C GLN A 114 8.97 -12.26 -8.62
N LYS A 115 9.76 -12.82 -7.70
CA LYS A 115 9.44 -14.11 -7.08
C LYS A 115 8.16 -14.01 -6.24
N ILE A 116 8.05 -12.98 -5.40
CA ILE A 116 6.86 -12.74 -4.57
C ILE A 116 5.62 -12.50 -5.44
N GLU A 117 5.74 -11.72 -6.52
CA GLU A 117 4.64 -11.49 -7.47
C GLU A 117 4.10 -12.80 -8.06
N LYS A 118 5.02 -13.71 -8.42
CA LYS A 118 4.65 -15.02 -8.95
C LYS A 118 3.89 -15.86 -7.92
N GLU A 119 4.29 -15.81 -6.65
CA GLU A 119 3.60 -16.50 -5.55
C GLU A 119 2.19 -15.91 -5.33
N LEU A 120 2.04 -14.58 -5.34
CA LEU A 120 0.73 -13.91 -5.25
C LEU A 120 -0.20 -14.27 -6.42
N THR A 121 0.35 -14.40 -7.62
CA THR A 121 -0.41 -14.78 -8.83
C THR A 121 -0.88 -16.23 -8.79
N GLN A 122 -0.13 -17.13 -8.17
CA GLN A 122 -0.49 -18.55 -8.05
C GLN A 122 -1.48 -18.83 -6.92
N ALA A 123 -1.63 -17.91 -5.97
CA ALA A 123 -2.58 -18.01 -4.85
C ALA A 123 -3.99 -17.46 -5.17
N SER A 124 -4.16 -16.82 -6.34
CA SER A 124 -5.41 -16.23 -6.84
C SER A 124 -6.14 -17.17 -7.80
#